data_AF-A0A067PCI1-F1
#
_entry.id   AF-A0A067PCI1-F1
#
_cell.length_a   1.000
_cell.length_b   1.000
_cell.length_c   1.000
_cell.angle_alpha   90.00
_cell.angle_beta   90.00
_cell.angle_gamma   90.00
#
_symmetry.space_group_name_H-M   'P 1'
#
loop_
_entity.id
_entity.type
_entity.pdbx_description
1 polymer ?
#
loop_
_entity_poly.entity_id
_entity_poly.type
_entity_poly.pdbx_seq_one_letter_code
_entity_poly.pdbx_strand_id
1 'polypeptide(L)'
;MSARLRRQERRRSTSNSKPYSKPNSPTVTSPSPPSALLYVPPHPSTRPAIASASLPLKALDRVPSIVKPASMHGFPTYDEFTELVNNYIASLHPRKALKALIDQEMYAKILRTLRYPDDVSVGNAQFRFWARKMFQLKYPP
;
A
#
# COMPACT_ATOMS: atom_id res chain seq x y z
N MET A 1 -27.39 3.39 -38.34
CA MET A 1 -27.21 2.33 -37.32
C MET A 1 -26.73 2.96 -36.00
N SER A 2 -27.45 2.78 -34.90
CA SER A 2 -27.26 3.56 -33.67
C SER A 2 -26.04 3.11 -32.84
N ALA A 3 -25.38 4.07 -32.18
CA ALA A 3 -24.19 3.83 -31.36
C ALA A 3 -24.41 2.83 -30.20
N ARG A 4 -25.66 2.65 -29.76
CA ARG A 4 -26.04 1.66 -28.73
C ARG A 4 -25.81 0.22 -29.19
N LEU A 5 -26.08 -0.10 -30.46
CA LEU A 5 -25.89 -1.45 -31.01
C LEU A 5 -24.40 -1.85 -31.08
N ARG A 6 -23.51 -0.93 -31.45
CA ARG A 6 -22.05 -1.19 -31.49
C ARG A 6 -21.48 -1.58 -30.12
N ARG A 7 -22.04 -1.06 -29.03
CA ARG A 7 -21.59 -1.37 -27.66
C ARG A 7 -22.05 -2.75 -27.20
N GLN A 8 -23.17 -3.23 -27.72
CA GLN A 8 -23.74 -4.53 -27.38
C GLN A 8 -23.00 -5.66 -28.13
N GLU A 9 -22.60 -5.41 -29.38
CA GLU A 9 -21.85 -6.37 -30.20
C GLU A 9 -20.47 -6.70 -29.59
N ARG A 10 -19.75 -5.68 -29.11
CA ARG A 10 -18.44 -5.86 -28.43
C ARG A 10 -18.52 -6.70 -27.15
N ARG A 11 -19.69 -6.81 -26.52
CA ARG A 11 -19.90 -7.63 -25.32
C ARG A 11 -20.19 -9.10 -25.64
N ARG A 12 -20.71 -9.40 -26.84
CA ARG A 12 -20.96 -10.77 -27.28
C ARG A 12 -19.68 -11.49 -27.74
N SER A 13 -18.66 -10.75 -28.18
CA SER A 13 -17.43 -11.31 -28.73
C SER A 13 -16.39 -11.77 -27.69
N THR A 14 -16.65 -11.64 -26.39
CA THR A 14 -15.64 -11.91 -25.33
C THR A 14 -15.98 -13.06 -24.38
N SER A 15 -17.00 -13.86 -24.66
CA SER A 15 -17.19 -15.13 -23.97
C SER A 15 -16.51 -16.24 -24.76
N ASN A 16 -15.27 -16.59 -24.37
CA ASN A 16 -14.87 -17.96 -24.02
C ASN A 16 -13.37 -18.28 -24.22
N SER A 17 -12.48 -17.32 -24.48
CA SER A 17 -11.03 -17.59 -24.51
C SER A 17 -10.33 -17.09 -23.25
N LYS A 18 -10.12 -17.99 -22.29
CA LYS A 18 -9.15 -17.80 -21.21
C LYS A 18 -7.75 -17.95 -21.84
N PRO A 19 -6.85 -16.94 -21.79
CA PRO A 19 -5.58 -16.98 -22.52
C PRO A 19 -4.49 -17.82 -21.83
N TYR A 20 -4.82 -18.52 -20.74
CA TYR A 20 -3.88 -19.35 -19.99
C TYR A 20 -4.52 -20.69 -19.62
N SER A 21 -4.87 -21.50 -20.61
CA SER A 21 -5.00 -22.95 -20.43
C SER A 21 -3.71 -23.59 -20.92
N LYS A 22 -2.83 -23.98 -19.99
CA LYS A 22 -1.61 -24.73 -20.29
C LYS A 22 -2.02 -26.18 -20.65
N PRO A 23 -1.54 -26.75 -21.76
CA PRO A 23 -1.75 -28.16 -22.06
C PRO A 23 -0.93 -29.05 -21.11
N ASN A 24 -1.54 -30.14 -20.66
CA ASN A 24 -0.96 -31.18 -19.80
C ASN A 24 0.37 -31.71 -20.36
N SER A 25 1.42 -31.67 -19.55
CA SER A 25 2.68 -32.40 -19.77
C SER A 25 2.71 -33.66 -18.89
N PRO A 26 3.10 -34.84 -19.43
CA PRO A 26 3.13 -36.07 -18.67
C PRO A 26 4.31 -36.15 -17.66
N THR A 27 3.94 -36.43 -16.42
CA THR A 27 4.54 -37.33 -15.41
C THR A 27 6.04 -37.69 -15.46
N VAL A 28 6.76 -37.15 -14.47
CA VAL A 28 7.69 -37.80 -13.52
C VAL A 28 8.76 -38.76 -14.07
N THR A 29 10.04 -38.40 -13.90
CA THR A 29 11.05 -39.15 -13.12
C THR A 29 12.27 -38.24 -12.91
N SER A 30 12.50 -37.78 -11.68
CA SER A 30 13.73 -37.07 -11.29
C SER A 30 14.36 -37.86 -10.14
N PRO A 31 15.61 -38.35 -10.27
CA PRO A 31 16.22 -39.18 -9.25
C PRO A 31 16.67 -38.37 -8.02
N SER A 32 16.53 -39.03 -6.87
CA SER A 32 16.87 -38.64 -5.50
C SER A 32 18.27 -38.03 -5.32
N PRO A 33 18.49 -37.14 -4.31
CA PRO A 33 19.79 -36.55 -4.01
C PRO A 33 20.74 -37.54 -3.31
N PRO A 34 22.07 -37.43 -3.49
CA PRO A 34 23.04 -38.13 -2.66
C PRO A 34 23.20 -37.44 -1.30
N SER A 35 23.29 -38.26 -0.27
CA SER A 35 23.43 -37.96 1.16
C SER A 35 24.42 -36.84 1.47
N ALA A 36 23.94 -35.81 2.18
CA ALA A 36 24.77 -34.84 2.86
C ALA A 36 25.52 -35.53 4.02
N LEU A 37 26.81 -35.81 3.84
CA LEU A 37 27.68 -36.15 4.96
C LEU A 37 27.92 -34.91 5.80
N LEU A 38 27.58 -35.06 7.07
CA LEU A 38 27.84 -34.16 8.19
C LEU A 38 29.35 -33.86 8.27
N TYR A 39 29.72 -32.60 8.04
CA TYR A 39 31.00 -32.06 8.47
C TYR A 39 30.76 -30.78 9.26
N VAL A 40 30.81 -30.89 10.59
CA VAL A 40 30.85 -29.78 11.53
C VAL A 40 32.28 -29.71 12.07
N PRO A 41 33.10 -28.72 11.67
CA PRO A 41 34.35 -28.45 12.35
C PRO A 41 34.10 -27.65 13.65
N PRO A 42 34.83 -27.93 14.75
CA PRO A 42 34.69 -27.20 16.00
C PRO A 42 35.60 -25.97 15.98
N HIS A 43 35.01 -24.77 16.03
CA HIS A 43 35.76 -23.55 16.31
C HIS A 43 35.16 -22.83 17.51
N PRO A 44 35.87 -22.75 18.65
CA PRO A 44 35.49 -21.88 19.76
C PRO A 44 35.91 -20.45 19.38
N SER A 45 34.95 -19.63 18.97
CA SER A 45 35.20 -18.19 18.83
C SER A 45 34.14 -17.42 19.59
N THR A 46 34.47 -17.21 20.87
CA THR A 46 33.98 -16.18 21.78
C THR A 46 33.57 -14.93 21.01
N ARG A 47 32.27 -14.70 20.87
CA ARG A 47 31.72 -13.39 20.48
C ARG A 47 31.08 -12.78 21.73
N PRO A 48 31.50 -11.58 22.17
CA PRO A 48 31.07 -11.01 23.42
C PRO A 48 29.56 -10.77 23.43
N ALA A 49 28.92 -11.19 24.50
CA ALA A 49 27.56 -10.82 24.85
C ALA A 49 27.48 -9.29 24.90
N ILE A 50 26.85 -8.69 23.91
CA ILE A 50 26.47 -7.28 23.99
C ILE A 50 25.32 -7.28 24.99
N ALA A 51 25.64 -6.87 26.21
CA ALA A 51 24.69 -6.72 27.29
C ALA A 51 23.48 -5.92 26.78
N SER A 52 22.28 -6.48 26.99
CA SER A 52 21.02 -5.78 26.84
C SER A 52 21.00 -4.62 27.82
N ALA A 53 21.52 -3.47 27.40
CA ALA A 53 21.32 -2.21 28.09
C ALA A 53 19.82 -1.91 28.04
N SER A 54 19.13 -2.25 29.12
CA SER A 54 17.75 -1.89 29.38
C SER A 54 17.72 -0.37 29.54
N LEU A 55 17.39 0.32 28.46
CA LEU A 55 17.07 1.74 28.52
C LEU A 55 15.84 1.90 29.43
N PRO A 56 15.87 2.75 30.47
CA PRO A 56 14.72 2.98 31.31
C PRO A 56 13.61 3.66 30.51
N LEU A 57 12.51 2.94 30.29
CA LEU A 57 11.22 3.44 29.81
C LEU A 57 10.62 4.39 30.86
N LYS A 58 11.10 5.63 30.94
CA LYS A 58 10.50 6.68 31.78
C LYS A 58 10.34 8.03 31.07
N ALA A 59 10.35 8.05 29.74
CA ALA A 59 10.26 9.30 28.96
C ALA A 59 9.23 9.27 27.81
N LEU A 60 8.15 8.50 27.96
CA LEU A 60 7.06 8.45 26.96
C LEU A 60 5.75 9.14 27.38
N ASP A 61 5.71 9.81 28.54
CA ASP A 61 4.50 10.51 29.02
C ASP A 61 4.26 11.89 28.39
N ARG A 62 5.06 12.28 27.39
CA ARG A 62 4.79 13.51 26.63
C ARG A 62 4.41 13.18 25.20
N VAL A 63 3.22 12.58 25.05
CA VAL A 63 2.43 12.85 23.85
C VAL A 63 2.22 14.36 23.86
N PRO A 64 2.73 15.14 22.89
CA PRO A 64 2.36 16.53 22.80
C PRO A 64 0.84 16.55 22.65
N SER A 65 0.13 17.01 23.68
CA SER A 65 -1.29 17.35 23.56
C SER A 65 -1.41 18.15 22.28
N ILE A 66 -2.11 17.58 21.30
CA ILE A 66 -2.46 18.27 20.06
C ILE A 66 -3.17 19.54 20.52
N VAL A 67 -2.45 20.66 20.47
CA VAL A 67 -2.99 21.95 20.88
C VAL A 67 -4.08 22.24 19.87
N LYS A 68 -5.34 22.17 20.28
CA LYS A 68 -6.45 22.58 19.42
C LYS A 68 -6.12 23.99 18.94
N PRO A 69 -6.06 24.24 17.61
CA PRO A 69 -5.72 25.56 17.11
C PRO A 69 -6.73 26.57 17.65
N ALA A 70 -6.23 27.71 18.11
CA ALA A 70 -7.08 28.78 18.64
C ALA A 70 -8.10 29.19 17.57
N SER A 71 -9.35 29.39 17.98
CA SER A 71 -10.41 29.85 17.09
C SER A 71 -10.02 31.22 16.51
N MET A 72 -9.98 31.31 15.17
CA MET A 72 -9.78 32.57 14.45
C MET A 72 -11.11 33.04 13.88
N HIS A 73 -11.40 34.32 14.08
CA HIS A 73 -12.62 34.94 13.54
C HIS A 73 -12.67 34.80 12.01
N GLY A 74 -13.81 34.33 11.49
CA GLY A 74 -14.01 34.09 10.06
C GLY A 74 -13.62 32.69 9.57
N PHE A 75 -13.05 31.84 10.43
CA PHE A 75 -12.78 30.43 10.15
C PHE A 75 -13.59 29.53 11.08
N PRO A 76 -14.01 28.33 10.62
CA PRO A 76 -14.64 27.37 11.50
C PRO A 76 -13.68 26.99 12.63
N THR A 77 -14.24 26.79 13.82
CA THR A 77 -13.51 26.14 14.92
C THR A 77 -13.06 24.73 14.50
N TYR A 78 -12.11 24.16 15.23
CA TYR A 78 -11.64 22.81 14.96
C TYR A 78 -12.78 21.78 14.97
N ASP A 79 -13.70 21.92 15.94
CA ASP A 79 -14.83 21.00 16.10
C ASP A 79 -15.83 21.17 14.93
N GLU A 80 -16.19 22.40 14.56
CA GLU A 80 -17.04 22.68 13.38
C GLU A 80 -16.40 22.21 12.06
N PHE A 81 -15.09 22.40 11.88
CA PHE A 81 -14.38 21.90 10.71
C PHE A 81 -14.44 20.37 10.64
N THR A 82 -14.23 19.71 11.77
CA THR A 82 -14.28 18.24 11.85
C THR A 82 -15.67 17.72 11.48
N GLU A 83 -16.72 18.37 11.99
CA GLU A 83 -18.11 18.05 11.63
C GLU A 83 -18.39 18.27 10.15
N LEU A 84 -17.96 19.40 9.58
CA LEU A 84 -18.11 19.70 8.15
C LEU A 84 -17.42 18.64 7.27
N VAL A 85 -16.19 18.25 7.61
CA VAL A 85 -15.45 17.21 6.90
C VAL A 85 -16.17 15.85 6.99
N ASN A 86 -16.64 15.48 8.18
CA ASN A 86 -17.37 14.22 8.38
C ASN A 86 -18.67 14.19 7.59
N ASN A 87 -19.45 15.27 7.64
CA ASN A 87 -20.70 15.41 6.87
C ASN A 87 -20.46 15.35 5.36
N TYR A 88 -19.40 16.01 4.89
CA TYR A 88 -18.99 15.96 3.50
C TYR A 88 -18.67 14.51 3.10
N ILE A 89 -17.78 13.82 3.82
CA ILE A 89 -17.39 12.45 3.51
C ILE A 89 -18.60 11.50 3.54
N ALA A 90 -19.51 11.66 4.50
CA ALA A 90 -20.73 10.85 4.60
C ALA A 90 -21.68 11.04 3.41
N SER A 91 -21.72 12.23 2.82
CA SER A 91 -22.53 12.51 1.62
C SER A 91 -21.95 11.91 0.33
N LEU A 92 -20.69 11.49 0.34
CA LEU A 92 -20.03 10.93 -0.84
C LEU A 92 -20.36 9.45 -1.02
N HIS A 93 -20.56 9.03 -2.28
CA HIS A 93 -20.62 7.61 -2.62
C HIS A 93 -19.32 6.91 -2.15
N PRO A 94 -19.35 5.67 -1.60
CA PRO A 94 -18.19 5.00 -0.99
C PRO A 94 -16.93 5.00 -1.86
N ARG A 95 -17.08 4.74 -3.17
CA ARG A 95 -15.98 4.81 -4.15
C ARG A 95 -15.28 6.18 -4.26
N LYS A 96 -16.00 7.27 -4.01
CA LYS A 96 -15.46 8.64 -4.02
C LYS A 96 -14.89 9.03 -2.66
N ALA A 97 -15.55 8.63 -1.58
CA ALA A 97 -15.11 8.89 -0.21
C ALA A 97 -13.69 8.38 0.06
N LEU A 98 -13.36 7.17 -0.43
CA LEU A 98 -12.02 6.57 -0.31
C LEU A 98 -10.87 7.41 -0.87
N LYS A 99 -11.14 8.41 -1.71
CA LYS A 99 -10.12 9.28 -2.33
C LYS A 99 -10.31 10.76 -1.99
N ALA A 100 -11.34 11.10 -1.22
CA ALA A 100 -11.68 12.47 -0.88
C ALA A 100 -10.73 13.01 0.20
N LEU A 101 -10.38 12.17 1.17
CA LEU A 101 -9.39 12.47 2.19
C LEU A 101 -8.19 11.54 2.01
N ILE A 102 -6.99 12.11 1.89
CA ILE A 102 -5.75 11.32 1.86
C ILE A 102 -5.27 11.15 3.29
N ASP A 103 -5.53 9.99 3.86
CA ASP A 103 -4.99 9.61 5.16
C ASP A 103 -3.49 9.34 5.10
N GLN A 104 -2.82 9.34 6.25
CA GLN A 104 -1.37 9.14 6.38
C GLN A 104 -0.90 7.82 5.76
N GLU A 105 -1.67 6.74 5.92
CA GLU A 105 -1.36 5.44 5.29
C GLU A 105 -1.41 5.55 3.76
N MET A 106 -2.41 6.24 3.22
CA MET A 106 -2.56 6.44 1.78
C MET A 106 -1.48 7.36 1.24
N TYR A 107 -1.14 8.42 1.97
CA TYR A 107 0.00 9.28 1.68
C TYR A 107 1.30 8.47 1.57
N ALA A 108 1.60 7.60 2.55
CA ALA A 108 2.79 6.77 2.54
C ALA A 108 2.84 5.86 1.30
N LYS A 109 1.72 5.26 0.91
CA LYS A 109 1.60 4.43 -0.31
C LYS A 109 1.81 5.25 -1.58
N ILE A 110 1.22 6.46 -1.66
CA ILE A 110 1.42 7.38 -2.79
C ILE A 110 2.90 7.75 -2.87
N LEU A 111 3.51 8.20 -1.77
CA LEU A 111 4.91 8.59 -1.71
C LEU A 111 5.84 7.44 -2.12
N ARG A 112 5.60 6.22 -1.63
CA ARG A 112 6.39 5.03 -2.00
C ARG A 112 6.26 4.72 -3.49
N THR A 113 5.05 4.77 -4.03
CA THR A 113 4.79 4.59 -5.48
C THR A 113 5.54 5.62 -6.33
N LEU A 114 5.62 6.88 -5.86
CA LEU A 114 6.31 7.95 -6.57
C LEU A 114 7.84 7.87 -6.43
N ARG A 115 8.36 7.45 -5.27
CA ARG A 115 9.80 7.28 -5.03
C ARG A 115 10.37 6.05 -5.75
N TYR A 116 9.61 4.95 -5.82
CA TYR A 116 10.04 3.68 -6.38
C TYR A 116 9.00 3.17 -7.39
N PRO A 117 9.00 3.65 -8.64
CA PRO A 117 7.97 3.34 -9.62
C PRO A 117 7.92 1.86 -10.03
N ASP A 118 9.05 1.16 -9.95
CA ASP A 118 9.18 -0.26 -10.29
C ASP A 118 8.73 -1.20 -9.16
N ASP A 119 8.51 -0.66 -7.96
CA ASP A 119 8.04 -1.42 -6.81
C ASP A 119 6.58 -1.85 -7.03
N VAL A 120 6.36 -3.16 -7.22
CA VAL A 120 5.04 -3.77 -7.44
C VAL A 120 4.38 -4.19 -6.12
N SER A 121 5.09 -4.13 -5.00
CA SER A 121 4.57 -4.52 -3.67
C SER A 121 3.54 -3.53 -3.10
N VAL A 122 3.51 -2.30 -3.63
CA VAL A 122 2.68 -1.22 -3.10
C VAL A 122 1.29 -1.22 -3.73
N GLY A 123 0.30 -1.68 -2.97
CA GLY A 123 -1.10 -1.69 -3.38
C GLY A 123 -1.33 -2.52 -4.65
N ASN A 124 -2.37 -2.20 -5.42
CA ASN A 124 -2.65 -2.88 -6.68
C ASN A 124 -2.18 -2.06 -7.91
N ALA A 125 -2.16 -2.70 -9.08
CA ALA A 125 -1.72 -2.04 -10.32
C ALA A 125 -2.53 -0.78 -10.67
N GLN A 126 -3.84 -0.77 -10.36
CA GLN A 126 -4.70 0.40 -10.61
C GLN A 126 -4.35 1.57 -9.69
N PHE A 127 -4.05 1.30 -8.42
CA PHE A 127 -3.61 2.28 -7.45
C PHE A 127 -2.29 2.91 -7.89
N ARG A 128 -1.30 2.07 -8.25
CA ARG A 128 0.00 2.54 -8.76
C ARG A 128 -0.13 3.39 -10.02
N PHE A 129 -1.00 3.00 -10.94
CA PHE A 129 -1.31 3.81 -12.13
C PHE A 129 -1.97 5.14 -11.77
N TRP A 130 -2.99 5.11 -10.90
CA TRP A 130 -3.69 6.31 -10.45
C TRP A 130 -2.78 7.29 -9.73
N ALA A 131 -1.95 6.81 -8.78
CA ALA A 131 -1.06 7.63 -7.99
C ALA A 131 -0.02 8.37 -8.87
N ARG A 132 0.61 7.65 -9.82
CA ARG A 132 1.54 8.26 -10.79
C ARG A 132 0.86 9.27 -11.73
N LYS A 133 -0.44 9.10 -12.00
CA LYS A 133 -1.20 10.00 -12.87
C LYS A 133 -1.66 11.27 -12.15
N MET A 134 -2.04 11.15 -10.88
CA MET A 134 -2.66 12.24 -10.12
C MET A 134 -1.67 13.09 -9.32
N PHE A 135 -0.48 12.55 -9.02
CA PHE A 135 0.50 13.22 -8.17
C PHE A 135 1.88 13.26 -8.84
N GLN A 136 2.66 14.27 -8.46
CA GLN A 136 4.07 14.41 -8.87
C GLN A 136 4.91 14.68 -7.63
N LEU A 137 6.06 14.01 -7.52
CA LEU A 137 7.00 14.26 -6.45
C LEU A 137 7.86 15.48 -6.81
N LYS A 138 7.72 16.57 -6.04
CA LYS A 138 8.55 17.78 -6.17
C LYS A 138 9.55 17.79 -5.02
N TYR A 139 10.83 17.93 -5.34
CA TYR A 139 11.85 18.23 -4.35
C TYR A 139 11.96 19.75 -4.25
N PRO A 140 11.99 20.33 -3.04
CA PRO A 140 12.30 21.75 -2.90
C PRO A 140 13.69 22.02 -3.49
N PRO A 141 13.88 23.19 -4.12
CA PRO A 141 15.17 23.60 -4.67
C PRO A 141 16.24 23.77 -3.58
#